data_AF-A0A5B0SMW1-F1
#
_entry.id   AF-A0A5B0SMW1-F1
#
_cell.length_a   1.000
_cell.length_b   1.000
_cell.length_c   1.000
_cell.angle_alpha   90.00
_cell.angle_beta   90.00
_cell.angle_gamma   90.00
#
_symmetry.space_group_name_H-M   'P 1'
#
loop_
_entity.id
_entity.type
_entity.pdbx_description
1 polymer ?
#
loop_
_entity_poly.entity_id
_entity_poly.type
_entity_poly.pdbx_seq_one_letter_code
_entity_poly.pdbx_strand_id
1 'polypeptide(L)'
;VGHLGKETDGVTRPIQDDSDEYLAQPLDGKAWQTRECDLIPGVTAPHIMTVERDYPATYERFPSIGPLIEKIGNVVKGIAWNTPDSYTH
;
A
#
# COMPACT_ATOMS: atom_id res chain seq x y z
N VAL A 1 5.77 2.10 -31.03
CA VAL A 1 5.74 0.88 -30.19
C VAL A 1 5.63 1.34 -28.74
N GLY A 2 4.68 0.82 -27.96
CA GLY A 2 4.63 1.10 -26.52
C GLY A 2 5.72 0.31 -25.80
N HIS A 3 6.50 0.98 -24.94
CA HIS A 3 7.62 0.36 -24.23
C HIS A 3 7.24 -0.34 -22.92
N LEU A 4 6.07 -0.01 -22.36
CA LEU A 4 5.56 -0.55 -21.10
C LEU A 4 4.12 -1.03 -21.29
N GLY A 5 3.81 -2.21 -20.74
CA GLY A 5 2.51 -2.86 -20.83
C GLY A 5 1.80 -2.91 -19.48
N LYS A 6 1.33 -4.11 -19.12
CA LYS A 6 0.84 -4.42 -17.78
C LYS A 6 1.99 -5.03 -16.99
N GLU A 7 2.45 -4.31 -15.98
CA GLU A 7 3.63 -4.66 -15.21
C GLU A 7 3.27 -4.92 -13.75
N THR A 8 3.94 -5.90 -13.14
CA THR A 8 3.90 -6.15 -11.70
C THR A 8 5.09 -5.44 -11.05
N ASP A 9 4.81 -4.45 -10.21
CA ASP A 9 5.83 -3.66 -9.51
C ASP A 9 6.04 -4.15 -8.07
N GLY A 10 7.30 -4.28 -7.65
CA GLY A 10 7.68 -4.62 -6.29
C GLY A 10 7.90 -3.36 -5.46
N VAL A 11 6.94 -3.04 -4.60
CA VAL A 11 6.92 -1.78 -3.85
C VAL A 11 7.23 -2.03 -2.38
N THR A 12 8.13 -1.22 -1.82
CA THR A 12 8.34 -1.17 -0.39
C THR A 12 7.48 -0.08 0.24
N ARG A 13 6.80 -0.40 1.35
CA ARG A 13 6.04 0.56 2.15
C ARG A 13 6.57 0.53 3.58
N PRO A 14 6.96 1.67 4.19
CA PRO A 14 7.34 1.69 5.58
C PRO A 14 6.17 1.29 6.49
N ILE A 15 6.48 0.94 7.73
CA ILE A 15 5.49 0.81 8.81
C ILE A 15 4.79 2.17 8.96
N GLN A 16 3.45 2.18 8.96
CA GLN A 16 2.69 3.41 8.99
C GLN A 16 2.28 3.80 10.41
N ASP A 17 2.21 5.10 10.67
CA ASP A 17 1.45 5.61 11.81
C ASP A 17 -0.05 5.40 11.56
N ASP A 18 -0.86 5.48 12.63
CA ASP A 18 -2.32 5.27 12.58
C ASP A 18 -2.72 3.92 11.93
N SER A 19 -1.91 2.87 12.17
CA SER A 19 -2.16 1.51 11.68
C SER A 19 -1.80 0.48 12.75
N ASP A 20 -2.31 -0.75 12.62
CA ASP A 20 -2.05 -1.81 13.60
C ASP A 20 -0.55 -2.14 13.71
N GLU A 21 0.21 -1.97 12.62
CA GLU A 21 1.65 -2.18 12.59
C GLU A 21 2.47 -1.11 13.34
N TYR A 22 1.87 0.00 13.79
CA TYR A 22 2.59 1.07 14.50
C TYR A 22 3.37 0.56 15.73
N LEU A 23 2.85 -0.47 16.41
CA LEU A 23 3.47 -1.10 17.58
C LEU A 23 4.39 -2.28 17.23
N ALA A 24 4.95 -2.31 16.02
CA ALA A 24 5.79 -3.40 15.52
C ALA A 24 6.98 -3.77 16.41
N GLN A 25 7.67 -2.78 17.00
CA GLN A 25 8.81 -2.99 17.90
C GLN A 25 8.64 -2.16 19.18
N PRO A 26 7.85 -2.65 20.16
CA PRO A 26 7.33 -1.82 21.25
C PRO A 26 8.32 -1.58 22.40
N LEU A 27 9.44 -2.31 22.44
CA LEU A 27 10.42 -2.23 23.53
C LEU A 27 11.76 -1.69 23.01
N ASP A 28 12.51 -2.54 22.31
CA ASP A 28 13.81 -2.21 21.73
C ASP A 28 13.73 -2.26 20.20
N GLY A 29 14.33 -1.27 19.53
CA GLY A 29 14.51 -1.29 18.09
C GLY A 29 15.66 -2.21 17.71
N LYS A 30 15.38 -3.26 16.94
CA LYS A 30 16.37 -4.19 16.38
C LYS A 30 16.52 -3.99 14.88
N ALA A 31 17.75 -4.05 14.40
CA ALA A 31 18.06 -3.97 12.97
C ALA A 31 18.33 -5.36 12.38
N TRP A 32 17.52 -5.76 11.40
CA TRP A 32 17.71 -7.02 10.70
C TRP A 32 19.00 -7.02 9.85
N GLN A 33 19.42 -5.84 9.36
CA GLN A 33 20.62 -5.69 8.54
C GLN A 33 21.90 -6.04 9.31
N THR A 34 21.90 -5.83 10.63
CA THR A 34 23.00 -6.19 11.55
C THR A 34 22.82 -7.56 12.19
N ARG A 35 21.78 -8.32 11.80
CA ARG A 35 21.43 -9.65 12.32
C ARG A 35 20.98 -9.67 13.78
N GLU A 36 20.44 -8.56 14.29
CA GLU A 36 19.85 -8.51 15.64
C GLU A 36 18.46 -9.17 15.71
N CYS A 37 17.78 -9.27 14.57
CA CYS A 37 16.48 -9.92 14.40
C CYS A 37 16.33 -10.48 12.96
N ASP A 38 15.28 -11.27 12.74
CA ASP A 38 14.89 -11.74 11.41
C ASP A 38 14.29 -10.61 10.57
N LEU A 39 14.38 -10.72 9.24
CA LEU A 39 13.68 -9.83 8.31
C LEU A 39 12.21 -10.26 8.23
N ILE A 40 11.32 -9.50 8.86
CA ILE A 40 9.87 -9.71 8.87
C ILE A 40 9.22 -8.44 8.30
N PRO A 41 8.72 -8.48 7.05
CA PRO A 41 8.06 -7.33 6.42
C PRO A 41 6.85 -6.87 7.23
N GLY A 42 6.80 -5.57 7.55
CA GLY A 42 5.77 -4.97 8.39
C GLY A 42 6.01 -5.04 9.90
N VAL A 43 7.12 -5.64 10.34
CA VAL A 43 7.48 -5.68 11.77
C VAL A 43 8.91 -5.18 11.98
N THR A 44 9.90 -5.89 11.44
CA THR A 44 11.32 -5.51 11.56
C THR A 44 11.85 -4.87 10.27
N ALA A 45 11.11 -4.99 9.16
CA ALA A 45 11.44 -4.41 7.86
C ALA A 45 10.20 -3.72 7.24
N PRO A 46 10.37 -2.90 6.18
CA PRO A 46 9.23 -2.40 5.41
C PRO A 46 8.37 -3.54 4.86
N HIS A 47 7.09 -3.29 4.63
CA HIS A 47 6.28 -4.18 3.81
C HIS A 47 6.88 -4.26 2.41
N ILE A 48 6.77 -5.44 1.80
CA ILE A 48 7.11 -5.69 0.40
C ILE A 48 5.83 -6.19 -0.26
N MET A 49 5.27 -5.41 -1.18
CA MET A 49 3.98 -5.68 -1.80
C MET A 49 4.07 -5.59 -3.32
N THR A 50 3.21 -6.33 -4.01
CA THR A 50 3.06 -6.22 -5.46
C THR A 50 1.99 -5.18 -5.81
N VAL A 51 2.25 -4.37 -6.83
CA VAL A 51 1.30 -3.39 -7.37
C VAL A 51 1.20 -3.58 -8.88
N GLU A 52 -0.01 -3.84 -9.37
CA GLU A 52 -0.27 -3.98 -10.80
C GLU A 52 -0.44 -2.61 -11.48
N ARG A 53 0.41 -2.32 -12.46
CA ARG A 53 0.42 -1.06 -13.22
C ARG A 53 0.07 -1.33 -14.69
N ASP A 54 -1.04 -0.78 -15.14
CA ASP A 54 -1.43 -0.78 -16.55
C ASP A 54 -0.98 0.54 -17.19
N TYR A 55 0.25 0.57 -17.70
CA TYR A 55 0.85 1.80 -18.24
C TYR A 55 0.11 2.36 -19.46
N PRO A 56 -0.36 1.55 -20.43
CA PRO A 56 -1.21 2.03 -21.51
C PRO A 56 -2.49 2.71 -21.03
N ALA A 57 -3.05 2.28 -19.89
CA ALA A 57 -4.27 2.86 -19.31
C ALA A 57 -4.03 4.07 -18.38
N THR A 58 -2.80 4.59 -18.28
CA THR A 58 -2.47 5.70 -17.37
C THR A 58 -3.38 6.92 -17.58
N TYR A 59 -3.57 7.31 -18.85
CA TYR A 59 -4.41 8.47 -19.19
C TYR A 59 -5.87 8.23 -18.83
N GLU A 60 -6.42 7.05 -19.09
CA GLU A 60 -7.82 6.73 -18.74
C GLU A 60 -8.03 6.70 -17.22
N ARG A 61 -7.03 6.27 -16.45
CA ARG A 61 -7.11 6.21 -14.98
C ARG A 61 -7.05 7.59 -14.32
N PHE A 62 -6.25 8.51 -14.84
CA PHE A 62 -5.96 9.79 -14.18
C PHE A 62 -7.18 10.71 -13.97
N PRO A 63 -8.08 10.94 -14.96
CA PRO A 63 -9.27 11.77 -14.80
C PRO A 63 -10.48 10.98 -14.28
N SER A 64 -10.28 9.77 -13.77
CA SER A 64 -11.34 8.87 -13.31
C SER A 64 -11.23 8.59 -11.81
N ILE A 65 -12.34 8.17 -11.21
CA ILE A 65 -12.32 7.58 -9.86
C ILE A 65 -12.14 6.08 -10.01
N GLY A 66 -11.07 5.54 -9.43
CA GLY A 66 -10.75 4.11 -9.53
C GLY A 66 -11.70 3.22 -8.71
N PRO A 67 -11.86 1.94 -9.10
CA PRO A 67 -12.84 1.03 -8.49
C PRO A 67 -12.51 0.62 -7.05
N LEU A 68 -11.34 0.99 -6.53
CA LEU A 68 -10.95 0.66 -5.16
C LEU A 68 -11.78 1.42 -4.12
N ILE A 69 -12.28 2.63 -4.44
CA ILE A 69 -13.09 3.38 -3.48
C ILE A 69 -14.38 2.62 -3.08
N GLU A 70 -14.99 1.89 -4.03
CA GLU A 70 -16.15 1.03 -3.81
C GLU A 70 -15.74 -0.32 -3.20
N LYS A 71 -14.64 -0.91 -3.67
CA LYS A 71 -14.22 -2.25 -3.26
C LYS A 71 -13.64 -2.32 -1.85
N ILE A 72 -12.84 -1.34 -1.47
CA ILE A 72 -12.10 -1.32 -0.19
C ILE A 72 -12.55 -0.18 0.74
N GLY A 73 -13.30 0.80 0.24
CA GLY A 73 -13.72 1.97 1.01
C GLY A 73 -12.64 3.06 1.06
N ASN A 74 -12.72 3.88 2.10
CA ASN A 74 -11.76 4.95 2.36
C ASN A 74 -11.22 4.84 3.79
N VAL A 75 -10.00 5.32 4.00
CA VAL A 75 -9.31 5.28 5.29
C VAL A 75 -8.64 6.61 5.55
N VAL A 76 -8.88 7.17 6.73
CA VAL A 76 -8.16 8.36 7.24
C VAL A 76 -7.90 8.18 8.72
N LYS A 77 -6.65 8.42 9.13
CA LYS A 77 -6.20 8.35 10.54
C LYS A 77 -6.62 7.05 11.25
N GLY A 78 -6.36 5.92 10.60
CA GLY A 78 -6.65 4.59 11.15
C GLY A 78 -8.13 4.21 11.20
N ILE A 79 -9.04 5.07 10.75
CA ILE A 79 -10.47 4.78 10.72
C ILE A 79 -10.86 4.46 9.28
N ALA A 80 -11.35 3.25 9.06
CA ALA A 80 -11.91 2.80 7.79
C ALA A 80 -13.43 3.00 7.77
N TRP A 81 -13.98 3.43 6.64
CA TRP A 81 -15.42 3.47 6.42
C TRP A 81 -15.77 3.12 4.97
N ASN A 82 -16.97 2.56 4.79
CA ASN A 82 -17.53 2.41 3.46
C ASN A 82 -17.94 3.79 2.91
N THR A 83 -17.57 4.09 1.68
CA THR A 83 -17.88 5.39 1.10
C THR A 83 -19.32 5.44 0.57
N PRO A 84 -20.02 6.58 0.65
CA PRO A 84 -21.40 6.68 0.16
C PRO A 84 -21.50 6.48 -1.35
N ASP A 85 -22.64 5.96 -1.81
CA ASP A 85 -23.02 5.77 -3.23
C ASP A 85 -22.92 7.03 -4.12
N SER A 86 -22.62 8.21 -3.56
CA SER A 86 -22.42 9.43 -4.34
C SER A 86 -21.20 9.42 -5.26
N TYR A 87 -20.32 8.41 -5.14
CA TYR A 87 -19.18 8.21 -6.05
C TYR A 87 -19.48 7.29 -7.24
N THR A 88 -20.63 6.60 -7.23
CA THR A 88 -21.14 5.85 -8.38
C THR A 88 -21.94 6.78 -9.30
N HIS A 89 -21.42 7.04 -10.51
CA HIS A 89 -22.17 7.59 -11.64
C HIS A 89 -22.30 6.53 -12.73
#